data_AF-A0A524HT40-F1
#
_entry.id   AF-A0A524HT40-F1
#
_cell.length_a   1.000
_cell.length_b   1.000
_cell.length_c   1.000
_cell.angle_alpha   90.00
_cell.angle_beta   90.00
_cell.angle_gamma   90.00
#
_symmetry.space_group_name_H-M   'P 1'
#
loop_
_entity.id
_entity.type
_entity.pdbx_description
1 polymer ?
#
loop_
_entity_poly.entity_id
_entity_poly.type
_entity_poly.pdbx_seq_one_letter_code
_entity_poly.pdbx_strand_id
1 'polypeptide(L)'
;MISRAYVGHATDADMKGFIRQYPAAAGTRLDDCQTCHRGGVRGKDAEREYSPCGYCHLLVYPNPKYATGVPKTMADTLNAYGLEYKKAGRAFEAFEAIAGLDSDGDGHRNGAEIADLRNPGDPDSRPGLPPAPTIVLGWDELKKLPVQSQLMLMNTTKEATDDYVVYKGVRVIDLLASAKVYLIGITGITVFAPDGYSIDYDLKDINEPFPKGVFYAEPRSFEGSERAFVKYPENLPPGVKDRTKIPTVPWLLLAYERDGLPLDPSSYEKGTGRLTGEGPFRLVKPQRDIRGDRMKPGRPDRSQMSKMYEDGWDFVPGMDHNAGACIRGACVIRINPMPEGYEEYDWKNGWPLIGEKKVVIYGRGVR
;
A
#
# COMPACT_ATOMS: atom_id res chain seq x y z
N MET A 1 -1.72 25.83 3.10
CA MET A 1 -1.48 24.64 2.23
C MET A 1 -2.47 23.55 2.62
N ILE A 2 -2.88 22.71 1.67
CA ILE A 2 -3.82 21.60 1.93
C ILE A 2 -2.97 20.35 2.19
N SER A 3 -3.30 19.60 3.25
CA SER A 3 -2.69 18.30 3.54
C SER A 3 -2.84 17.36 2.33
N ARG A 4 -1.80 16.56 2.11
CA ARG A 4 -1.69 15.62 1.00
C ARG A 4 -1.66 14.16 1.48
N ALA A 5 -1.95 13.92 2.75
CA ALA A 5 -2.12 12.60 3.33
C ALA A 5 -3.33 11.87 2.71
N TYR A 6 -3.39 10.55 2.93
CA TYR A 6 -4.40 9.69 2.31
C TYR A 6 -5.82 10.10 2.75
N VAL A 7 -6.62 10.50 1.75
CA VAL A 7 -8.01 10.93 1.95
C VAL A 7 -8.93 9.73 1.84
N GLY A 8 -9.27 9.16 2.99
CA GLY A 8 -10.15 8.00 3.09
C GLY A 8 -10.83 7.83 4.46
N HIS A 9 -10.55 8.73 5.41
CA HIS A 9 -11.05 8.69 6.78
C HIS A 9 -12.09 9.80 7.02
N ALA A 10 -12.83 9.72 8.13
CA ALA A 10 -14.06 10.47 8.32
C ALA A 10 -13.93 12.02 8.23
N THR A 11 -12.81 12.63 8.59
CA THR A 11 -12.70 14.12 8.62
C THR A 11 -11.35 14.72 8.21
N ASP A 12 -10.27 13.93 8.10
CA ASP A 12 -8.86 14.38 7.89
C ASP A 12 -8.44 15.58 8.76
N ALA A 13 -9.13 15.82 9.87
CA ALA A 13 -9.03 17.07 10.63
C ALA A 13 -7.68 17.18 11.33
N ASP A 14 -7.15 16.07 11.83
CA ASP A 14 -5.89 16.01 12.56
C ASP A 14 -4.72 16.42 11.65
N MET A 15 -4.62 15.85 10.44
CA MET A 15 -3.56 16.21 9.48
C MET A 15 -3.69 17.63 8.95
N LYS A 16 -4.92 18.12 8.70
CA LYS A 16 -5.14 19.53 8.33
C LYS A 16 -4.68 20.47 9.45
N GLY A 17 -4.94 20.11 10.71
CA GLY A 17 -4.46 20.85 11.87
C GLY A 17 -2.94 20.82 11.99
N PHE A 18 -2.34 19.64 11.84
CA PHE A 18 -0.89 19.45 11.89
C PHE A 18 -0.18 20.30 10.84
N ILE A 19 -0.63 20.26 9.58
CA ILE A 19 -0.06 21.07 8.50
C ILE A 19 -0.30 22.57 8.68
N ARG A 20 -1.39 22.96 9.35
CA ARG A 20 -1.62 24.36 9.72
C ARG A 20 -0.62 24.83 10.78
N GLN A 21 -0.28 23.98 11.76
CA GLN A 21 0.72 24.30 12.78
C GLN A 21 2.16 24.25 12.22
N TYR A 22 2.45 23.28 11.35
CA TYR A 22 3.77 23.04 10.77
C TYR A 22 3.73 23.10 9.24
N PRO A 23 3.62 24.29 8.63
CA PRO A 23 3.49 24.41 7.18
C PRO A 23 4.64 23.80 6.38
N ALA A 24 5.85 23.75 6.94
CA ALA A 24 7.02 23.16 6.29
C ALA A 24 6.90 21.63 6.08
N ALA A 25 6.06 20.96 6.88
CA ALA A 25 5.79 19.54 6.73
C ALA A 25 4.84 19.23 5.56
N ALA A 26 4.18 20.24 4.98
CA ALA A 26 3.19 20.03 3.92
C ALA A 26 3.80 19.34 2.70
N GLY A 27 3.19 18.21 2.32
CA GLY A 27 3.69 17.38 1.23
C GLY A 27 5.07 16.79 1.49
N THR A 28 5.48 16.59 2.74
CA THR A 28 6.63 15.75 3.14
C THR A 28 6.11 14.43 3.71
N ARG A 29 7.00 13.48 4.02
CA ARG A 29 6.61 12.24 4.71
C ARG A 29 5.85 12.46 6.04
N LEU A 30 5.94 13.64 6.68
CA LEU A 30 5.17 13.96 7.88
C LEU A 30 3.74 14.44 7.58
N ASP A 31 3.40 14.72 6.32
CA ASP A 31 2.03 14.93 5.85
C ASP A 31 1.39 13.58 5.49
N ASP A 32 1.42 12.64 6.45
CA ASP A 32 0.96 11.27 6.30
C ASP A 32 0.45 10.70 7.65
N CYS A 33 -0.28 9.57 7.60
CA CYS A 33 -0.73 8.86 8.79
C CYS A 33 0.41 8.50 9.76
N GLN A 34 1.62 8.24 9.26
CA GLN A 34 2.76 7.82 10.10
C GLN A 34 3.20 8.84 11.16
N THR A 35 2.80 10.11 11.03
CA THR A 35 3.11 11.15 12.02
C THR A 35 2.42 10.90 13.36
N CYS A 36 1.21 10.34 13.35
CA CYS A 36 0.44 10.05 14.55
C CYS A 36 0.21 8.54 14.77
N HIS A 37 0.40 7.73 13.74
CA HIS A 37 0.17 6.30 13.76
C HIS A 37 1.46 5.51 13.57
N ARG A 38 1.47 4.26 14.05
CA ARG A 38 2.60 3.35 13.91
C ARG A 38 2.22 2.07 13.19
N GLY A 39 3.24 1.40 12.65
CA GLY A 39 3.17 -0.02 12.34
C GLY A 39 3.31 -0.89 13.60
N GLY A 40 3.35 -2.20 13.38
CA GLY A 40 3.71 -3.17 14.39
C GLY A 40 5.18 -3.08 14.80
N VAL A 41 5.45 -3.46 16.03
CA VAL A 41 6.73 -3.34 16.72
C VAL A 41 7.30 -4.72 16.99
N ARG A 42 8.57 -4.90 16.62
CA ARG A 42 9.32 -6.15 16.78
C ARG A 42 9.28 -6.65 18.21
N GLY A 43 8.94 -7.94 18.39
CA GLY A 43 8.87 -8.58 19.70
C GLY A 43 7.76 -8.05 20.62
N LYS A 44 6.89 -7.15 20.14
CA LYS A 44 5.78 -6.58 20.91
C LYS A 44 4.43 -7.01 20.36
N ASP A 45 4.20 -6.82 19.06
CA ASP A 45 2.90 -7.03 18.44
C ASP A 45 3.02 -7.53 16.99
N ALA A 46 2.16 -7.10 16.04
CA ALA A 46 2.20 -7.51 14.63
C ALA A 46 3.48 -7.02 13.89
N GLU A 47 4.64 -7.49 14.33
CA GLU A 47 6.00 -7.04 14.02
C GLU A 47 6.41 -7.03 12.55
N ARG A 48 5.58 -7.57 11.66
CA ARG A 48 5.80 -7.60 10.21
C ARG A 48 4.86 -6.66 9.44
N GLU A 49 4.03 -5.91 10.15
CA GLU A 49 3.15 -4.88 9.60
C GLU A 49 3.80 -3.50 9.82
N TYR A 50 4.79 -3.17 9.01
CA TYR A 50 5.53 -1.91 9.10
C TYR A 50 4.73 -0.69 8.63
N SER A 51 3.72 -0.86 7.78
CA SER A 51 2.84 0.21 7.31
C SER A 51 1.86 0.62 8.41
N PRO A 52 1.76 1.91 8.78
CA PRO A 52 0.72 2.40 9.69
C PRO A 52 -0.69 2.18 9.13
N CYS A 53 -0.88 2.28 7.80
CA CYS A 53 -2.16 1.98 7.15
C CYS A 53 -2.52 0.50 7.32
N GLY A 54 -1.58 -0.40 7.01
CA GLY A 54 -1.76 -1.84 7.17
C GLY A 54 -2.10 -2.23 8.61
N TYR A 55 -1.34 -1.72 9.57
CA TYR A 55 -1.54 -1.99 10.99
C TYR A 55 -2.90 -1.47 11.50
N CYS A 56 -3.27 -0.23 11.15
CA CYS A 56 -4.57 0.32 11.49
C CYS A 56 -5.73 -0.50 10.91
N HIS A 57 -5.60 -0.93 9.65
CA HIS A 57 -6.63 -1.71 8.97
C HIS A 57 -6.80 -3.13 9.52
N LEU A 58 -5.88 -3.66 10.34
CA LEU A 58 -6.09 -4.91 11.07
C LEU A 58 -7.29 -4.84 12.05
N LEU A 59 -7.72 -3.65 12.47
CA LEU A 59 -8.94 -3.46 13.27
C LEU A 59 -10.21 -3.85 12.52
N VAL A 60 -10.25 -3.55 11.22
CA VAL A 60 -11.43 -3.75 10.37
C VAL A 60 -11.32 -5.05 9.58
N TYR A 61 -10.11 -5.38 9.15
CA TYR A 61 -9.79 -6.57 8.36
C TYR A 61 -8.63 -7.32 9.03
N PRO A 62 -8.89 -8.08 10.11
CA PRO A 62 -7.87 -8.86 10.80
C PRO A 62 -7.18 -9.83 9.83
N ASN A 63 -5.85 -9.90 9.91
CA ASN A 63 -5.07 -10.82 9.09
C ASN A 63 -4.72 -12.07 9.90
N PRO A 64 -5.19 -13.27 9.51
CA PRO A 64 -4.90 -14.53 10.21
C PRO A 64 -3.41 -14.88 10.33
N LYS A 65 -2.53 -14.24 9.54
CA LYS A 65 -1.07 -14.40 9.68
C LYS A 65 -0.55 -13.94 11.05
N TYR A 66 -1.31 -13.09 11.75
CA TYR A 66 -0.98 -12.61 13.09
C TYR A 66 -1.78 -13.37 14.15
N ALA A 67 -1.11 -14.25 14.89
CA ALA A 67 -1.72 -15.03 15.96
C ALA A 67 -2.02 -14.18 17.22
N THR A 68 -1.19 -13.17 17.49
CA THR A 68 -1.29 -12.25 18.63
C THR A 68 -0.77 -10.87 18.22
N GLY A 69 -1.12 -9.81 18.96
CA GLY A 69 -0.55 -8.48 18.72
C GLY A 69 -1.21 -7.68 17.59
N VAL A 70 -2.46 -8.01 17.22
CA VAL A 70 -3.26 -7.09 16.40
C VAL A 70 -3.83 -5.96 17.28
N PRO A 71 -3.94 -4.73 16.77
CA PRO A 71 -4.57 -3.65 17.52
C PRO A 71 -6.02 -4.01 17.83
N LYS A 72 -6.51 -3.61 19.01
CA LYS A 72 -7.90 -3.86 19.45
C LYS A 72 -8.72 -2.57 19.46
N THR A 73 -8.05 -1.44 19.57
CA THR A 73 -8.64 -0.11 19.60
C THR A 73 -7.84 0.84 18.71
N MET A 74 -8.46 1.95 18.32
CA MET A 74 -7.76 3.04 17.62
C MET A 74 -6.61 3.64 18.45
N ALA A 75 -6.60 3.47 19.78
CA ALA A 75 -5.49 3.94 20.61
C ALA A 75 -4.24 3.07 20.42
N ASP A 76 -4.40 1.78 20.13
CA ASP A 76 -3.28 0.84 19.96
C ASP A 76 -2.49 1.11 18.66
N THR A 77 -3.10 1.82 17.71
CA THR A 77 -2.53 2.18 16.41
C THR A 77 -1.79 3.53 16.44
N LEU A 78 -1.88 4.27 17.54
CA LEU A 78 -1.16 5.54 17.71
C LEU A 78 0.30 5.28 18.09
N ASN A 79 1.18 6.12 17.56
CA ASN A 79 2.57 6.23 18.02
C ASN A 79 2.61 7.11 19.29
N ALA A 80 3.81 7.35 19.84
CA ALA A 80 3.94 8.11 21.08
C ALA A 80 3.44 9.56 20.95
N TYR A 81 3.77 10.23 19.83
CA TYR A 81 3.29 11.57 19.51
C TYR A 81 1.76 11.64 19.39
N GLY A 82 1.15 10.69 18.66
CA GLY A 82 -0.31 10.60 18.49
C GLY A 82 -1.03 10.37 19.82
N LEU A 83 -0.44 9.62 20.75
CA LEU A 83 -0.96 9.44 22.10
C LEU A 83 -0.93 10.74 22.91
N GLU A 84 0.18 11.48 22.88
CA GLU A 84 0.27 12.78 23.56
C GLU A 84 -0.66 13.83 22.93
N TYR A 85 -0.77 13.87 21.59
CA TYR A 85 -1.76 14.69 20.89
C TYR A 85 -3.19 14.39 21.34
N LYS A 86 -3.55 13.10 21.43
CA LYS A 86 -4.86 12.67 21.92
C LYS A 86 -5.09 13.08 23.38
N LYS A 87 -4.10 12.89 24.24
CA LYS A 87 -4.16 13.22 25.68
C LYS A 87 -4.25 14.72 25.92
N ALA A 88 -3.62 15.54 25.08
CA ALA A 88 -3.71 16.99 25.08
C ALA A 88 -5.05 17.52 24.50
N GLY A 89 -6.00 16.64 24.18
CA GLY A 89 -7.37 16.99 23.81
C GLY A 89 -7.70 16.83 22.33
N ARG A 90 -6.75 16.38 21.48
CA ARG A 90 -6.95 16.15 20.04
C ARG A 90 -7.62 17.36 19.36
N ALA A 91 -7.06 18.53 19.59
CA ALA A 91 -7.51 19.81 19.07
C ALA A 91 -6.35 20.53 18.37
N PHE A 92 -6.61 21.66 17.71
CA PHE A 92 -5.54 22.40 17.03
C PHE A 92 -4.47 22.90 18.02
N GLU A 93 -4.92 23.35 19.19
CA GLU A 93 -4.09 23.88 20.29
C GLU A 93 -3.17 22.81 20.90
N ALA A 94 -3.53 21.52 20.76
CA ALA A 94 -2.74 20.41 21.27
C ALA A 94 -1.37 20.31 20.60
N PHE A 95 -1.23 20.71 19.32
CA PHE A 95 0.07 20.67 18.64
C PHE A 95 1.09 21.62 19.28
N GLU A 96 0.67 22.84 19.64
CA GLU A 96 1.53 23.77 20.37
C GLU A 96 1.82 23.26 21.79
N ALA A 97 0.80 22.74 22.48
CA ALA A 97 0.93 22.23 23.85
C ALA A 97 1.96 21.09 23.97
N ILE A 98 2.04 20.22 22.95
CA ILE A 98 2.99 19.10 22.95
C ILE A 98 4.31 19.43 22.24
N ALA A 99 4.46 20.58 21.58
CA ALA A 99 5.66 20.90 20.77
C ALA A 99 6.97 20.86 21.57
N GLY A 100 6.91 21.15 22.88
CA GLY A 100 8.05 21.12 23.78
C GLY A 100 8.33 19.78 24.46
N LEU A 101 7.47 18.77 24.27
CA LEU A 101 7.63 17.43 24.82
C LEU A 101 8.56 16.59 23.95
N ASP A 102 9.16 15.58 24.55
CA ASP A 102 9.86 14.47 23.91
C ASP A 102 8.92 13.26 24.03
N SER A 103 8.16 12.97 22.97
CA SER A 103 7.05 11.99 23.09
C SER A 103 7.57 10.55 23.07
N ASP A 104 8.56 10.26 22.25
CA ASP A 104 9.09 8.92 22.05
C ASP A 104 10.33 8.60 22.90
N GLY A 105 10.87 9.60 23.60
CA GLY A 105 11.91 9.44 24.61
C GLY A 105 13.32 9.37 24.03
N ASP A 106 13.54 9.90 22.84
CA ASP A 106 14.82 9.87 22.13
C ASP A 106 15.77 11.03 22.52
N GLY A 107 15.30 11.95 23.37
CA GLY A 107 16.03 13.13 23.84
C GLY A 107 15.78 14.40 23.04
N HIS A 108 14.94 14.37 22.01
CA HIS A 108 14.58 15.50 21.16
C HIS A 108 13.14 15.94 21.41
N ARG A 109 12.88 17.23 21.19
CA ARG A 109 11.53 17.77 21.34
C ARG A 109 10.77 17.60 20.03
N ASN A 110 9.49 17.23 20.12
CA ASN A 110 8.58 17.08 19.00
C ASN A 110 8.70 18.22 17.97
N GLY A 111 8.70 19.48 18.43
CA GLY A 111 8.79 20.64 17.53
C GLY A 111 10.13 20.76 16.81
N ALA A 112 11.23 20.34 17.44
CA ALA A 112 12.56 20.33 16.82
C ALA A 112 12.69 19.21 15.79
N GLU A 113 12.11 18.05 16.09
CA GLU A 113 12.03 16.92 15.17
C GLU A 113 11.22 17.26 13.92
N ILE A 114 10.01 17.78 14.09
CA ILE A 114 9.15 18.18 12.96
C ILE A 114 9.85 19.26 12.11
N ALA A 115 10.59 20.18 12.73
CA ALA A 115 11.36 21.20 12.02
C ALA A 115 12.51 20.60 11.18
N ASP A 116 13.10 19.47 11.61
CA ASP A 116 14.11 18.70 10.87
C ASP A 116 13.49 17.57 10.00
N LEU A 117 12.16 17.56 9.84
CA LEU A 117 11.39 16.54 9.11
C LEU A 117 11.64 15.12 9.65
N ARG A 118 11.63 15.01 10.98
CA ARG A 118 11.73 13.79 11.78
C ARG A 118 10.37 13.43 12.38
N ASN A 119 10.08 12.15 12.52
CA ASN A 119 8.83 11.63 13.07
C ASN A 119 8.86 11.65 14.60
N PRO A 120 8.15 12.59 15.26
CA PRO A 120 8.24 12.81 16.71
C PRO A 120 7.62 11.71 17.59
N GLY A 121 7.18 10.62 16.97
CA GLY A 121 6.59 9.47 17.65
C GLY A 121 7.35 8.17 17.39
N ASP A 122 8.52 8.25 16.76
CA ASP A 122 9.38 7.12 16.43
C ASP A 122 10.83 7.43 16.85
N PRO A 123 11.34 6.80 17.93
CA PRO A 123 12.65 7.15 18.50
C PRO A 123 13.81 6.82 17.56
N ASP A 124 13.59 6.04 16.49
CA ASP A 124 14.59 5.74 15.46
C ASP A 124 14.64 6.82 14.36
N SER A 125 13.72 7.77 14.34
CA SER A 125 13.63 8.88 13.39
C SER A 125 13.95 10.21 14.08
N ARG A 126 15.23 10.53 14.24
CA ARG A 126 15.67 11.67 15.07
C ARG A 126 16.66 12.61 14.39
N PRO A 127 16.82 13.86 14.88
CA PRO A 127 17.71 14.84 14.27
C PRO A 127 19.16 14.36 14.16
N GLY A 128 19.78 14.66 13.02
CA GLY A 128 21.18 14.32 12.75
C GLY A 128 21.41 12.93 12.15
N LEU A 129 20.36 12.11 11.96
CA LEU A 129 20.50 10.87 11.19
C LEU A 129 20.62 11.14 9.69
N PRO A 130 21.52 10.44 8.97
CA PRO A 130 21.59 10.53 7.52
C PRO A 130 20.39 9.83 6.86
N PRO A 131 19.93 10.28 5.68
CA PRO A 131 18.92 9.55 4.92
C PRO A 131 19.44 8.17 4.48
N ALA A 132 18.56 7.18 4.45
CA ALA A 132 18.88 5.84 4.01
C ALA A 132 19.40 5.80 2.56
N PRO A 133 20.29 4.86 2.23
CA PRO A 133 20.74 4.64 0.86
C PRO A 133 19.54 4.48 -0.09
N THR A 134 19.62 5.16 -1.23
CA THR A 134 18.49 5.34 -2.14
C THR A 134 18.93 5.12 -3.58
N ILE A 135 18.11 4.42 -4.35
CA ILE A 135 18.21 4.25 -5.79
C ILE A 135 16.94 4.81 -6.43
N VAL A 136 17.12 5.54 -7.54
CA VAL A 136 16.01 6.07 -8.33
C VAL A 136 16.08 5.44 -9.71
N LEU A 137 15.01 4.78 -10.12
CA LEU A 137 14.88 4.19 -11.44
C LEU A 137 13.85 4.96 -12.27
N GLY A 138 14.28 5.42 -13.43
CA GLY A 138 13.41 6.09 -14.40
C GLY A 138 12.72 5.11 -15.35
N TRP A 139 11.73 5.62 -16.08
CA TRP A 139 10.97 4.89 -17.09
C TRP A 139 11.82 4.06 -18.07
N ASP A 140 12.92 4.63 -18.58
CA ASP A 140 13.77 3.94 -19.56
C ASP A 140 14.65 2.85 -18.94
N GLU A 141 14.97 2.93 -17.66
CA GLU A 141 15.66 1.86 -16.94
C GLU A 141 14.70 0.71 -16.66
N LEU A 142 13.49 1.03 -16.18
CA LEU A 142 12.45 0.05 -15.87
C LEU A 142 12.03 -0.76 -17.11
N LYS A 143 11.86 -0.11 -18.27
CA LYS A 143 11.51 -0.80 -19.54
C LYS A 143 12.61 -1.72 -20.07
N LYS A 144 13.86 -1.61 -19.61
CA LYS A 144 14.96 -2.49 -20.02
C LYS A 144 15.01 -3.77 -19.18
N LEU A 145 14.27 -3.83 -18.07
CA LEU A 145 14.24 -4.99 -17.20
C LEU A 145 13.40 -6.12 -17.82
N PRO A 146 13.59 -7.38 -17.37
CA PRO A 146 12.74 -8.49 -17.79
C PRO A 146 11.26 -8.18 -17.56
N VAL A 147 10.48 -8.28 -18.63
CA VAL A 147 9.04 -7.98 -18.62
C VAL A 147 8.22 -9.25 -18.41
N GLN A 148 7.15 -9.13 -17.64
CA GLN A 148 6.14 -10.16 -17.46
C GLN A 148 4.75 -9.61 -17.77
N SER A 149 3.95 -10.41 -18.47
CA SER A 149 2.52 -10.21 -18.65
C SER A 149 1.74 -11.31 -17.96
N GLN A 150 0.75 -10.96 -17.14
CA GLN A 150 -0.09 -11.94 -16.45
C GLN A 150 -1.56 -11.52 -16.46
N LEU A 151 -2.45 -12.45 -16.84
CA LEU A 151 -3.89 -12.33 -16.59
C LEU A 151 -4.15 -12.70 -15.13
N MET A 152 -4.98 -11.93 -14.45
CA MET A 152 -5.40 -12.22 -13.09
C MET A 152 -6.78 -11.66 -12.78
N LEU A 153 -7.45 -12.25 -11.79
CA LEU A 153 -8.60 -11.66 -11.15
C LEU A 153 -8.14 -10.54 -10.20
N MET A 154 -8.84 -9.43 -10.26
CA MET A 154 -8.76 -8.29 -9.36
C MET A 154 -10.13 -8.13 -8.72
N ASN A 155 -10.27 -8.66 -7.52
CA ASN A 155 -11.53 -8.64 -6.79
C ASN A 155 -11.47 -7.76 -5.55
N THR A 156 -12.61 -7.20 -5.17
CA THR A 156 -12.71 -6.23 -4.08
C THR A 156 -13.83 -6.60 -3.10
N THR A 157 -13.70 -6.19 -1.85
CA THR A 157 -14.76 -6.39 -0.85
C THR A 157 -15.97 -5.47 -1.05
N LYS A 158 -15.77 -4.24 -1.55
CA LYS A 158 -16.78 -3.17 -1.52
C LYS A 158 -17.20 -2.64 -2.88
N GLU A 159 -16.32 -2.67 -3.88
CA GLU A 159 -16.65 -2.17 -5.22
C GLU A 159 -17.68 -3.07 -5.89
N ALA A 160 -18.54 -2.46 -6.70
CA ALA A 160 -19.64 -3.16 -7.36
C ALA A 160 -19.17 -4.17 -8.42
N THR A 161 -17.90 -4.11 -8.85
CA THR A 161 -17.38 -4.97 -9.92
C THR A 161 -15.99 -5.52 -9.62
N ASP A 162 -15.79 -6.76 -10.01
CA ASP A 162 -14.49 -7.42 -10.14
C ASP A 162 -13.98 -7.34 -11.58
N ASP A 163 -12.67 -7.42 -11.77
CA ASP A 163 -12.06 -7.37 -13.10
C ASP A 163 -11.15 -8.59 -13.35
N TYR A 164 -11.29 -9.24 -14.50
CA TYR A 164 -10.14 -9.89 -15.12
C TYR A 164 -9.35 -8.86 -15.89
N VAL A 165 -8.03 -8.86 -15.69
CA VAL A 165 -7.15 -7.86 -16.29
C VAL A 165 -5.79 -8.47 -16.61
N VAL A 166 -5.22 -8.05 -17.75
CA VAL A 166 -3.84 -8.36 -18.12
C VAL A 166 -2.95 -7.22 -17.68
N TYR A 167 -2.13 -7.45 -16.67
CA TYR A 167 -1.07 -6.52 -16.30
C TYR A 167 0.24 -6.89 -16.97
N LYS A 168 0.99 -5.87 -17.39
CA LYS A 168 2.35 -6.02 -17.89
C LYS A 168 3.31 -5.07 -17.17
N GLY A 169 4.46 -5.60 -16.77
CA GLY A 169 5.39 -4.91 -15.89
C GLY A 169 6.67 -5.68 -15.60
N VAL A 170 7.38 -5.24 -14.56
CA VAL A 170 8.60 -5.89 -14.06
C VAL A 170 8.26 -6.67 -12.79
N ARG A 171 8.75 -7.91 -12.65
CA ARG A 171 8.62 -8.63 -11.38
C ARG A 171 9.40 -7.90 -10.30
N VAL A 172 8.85 -7.79 -9.10
CA VAL A 172 9.53 -7.07 -8.00
C VAL A 172 10.88 -7.72 -7.67
N ILE A 173 11.01 -9.04 -7.75
CA ILE A 173 12.30 -9.73 -7.57
C ILE A 173 13.37 -9.28 -8.57
N ASP A 174 13.00 -9.09 -9.85
CA ASP A 174 13.94 -8.64 -10.89
C ASP A 174 14.28 -7.15 -10.72
N LEU A 175 13.30 -6.35 -10.29
CA LEU A 175 13.49 -4.94 -9.96
C LEU A 175 14.53 -4.78 -8.85
N LEU A 176 14.37 -5.50 -7.73
CA LEU A 176 15.28 -5.45 -6.60
C LEU A 176 16.67 -5.99 -6.96
N ALA A 177 16.75 -7.07 -7.74
CA ALA A 177 18.01 -7.59 -8.23
C ALA A 177 18.74 -6.58 -9.14
N SER A 178 18.02 -5.91 -10.06
CA SER A 178 18.59 -4.88 -10.93
C SER A 178 19.04 -3.65 -10.15
N ALA A 179 18.31 -3.28 -9.10
CA ALA A 179 18.69 -2.24 -8.15
C ALA A 179 19.78 -2.71 -7.16
N LYS A 180 20.35 -3.91 -7.35
CA LYS A 180 21.43 -4.45 -6.50
C LYS A 180 21.10 -4.47 -5.00
N VAL A 181 19.82 -4.67 -4.67
CA VAL A 181 19.36 -4.76 -3.28
C VAL A 181 19.74 -6.13 -2.71
N TYR A 182 20.56 -6.15 -1.66
CA TYR A 182 20.97 -7.38 -0.99
C TYR A 182 19.91 -7.83 0.01
N LEU A 183 19.35 -9.03 -0.18
CA LEU A 183 18.22 -9.50 0.62
C LEU A 183 18.53 -9.99 2.05
N ILE A 184 19.76 -9.82 2.52
CA ILE A 184 20.19 -10.30 3.84
C ILE A 184 19.53 -9.44 4.93
N GLY A 185 18.82 -10.11 5.84
CA GLY A 185 18.17 -9.45 6.98
C GLY A 185 16.96 -8.59 6.60
N ILE A 186 16.47 -8.71 5.36
CA ILE A 186 15.20 -8.13 4.91
C ILE A 186 14.05 -9.04 5.35
N THR A 187 12.91 -8.45 5.70
CA THR A 187 11.66 -9.17 6.00
C THR A 187 10.57 -8.96 4.95
N GLY A 188 10.68 -7.89 4.16
CA GLY A 188 9.76 -7.54 3.08
C GLY A 188 10.02 -6.15 2.52
N ILE A 189 9.02 -5.58 1.87
CA ILE A 189 9.00 -4.19 1.41
C ILE A 189 7.70 -3.50 1.82
N THR A 190 7.76 -2.17 1.99
CA THR A 190 6.57 -1.31 2.05
C THR A 190 6.52 -0.50 0.75
N VAL A 191 5.38 -0.48 0.09
CA VAL A 191 5.18 0.30 -1.14
C VAL A 191 4.21 1.43 -0.86
N PHE A 192 4.57 2.64 -1.28
CA PHE A 192 3.80 3.86 -1.05
C PHE A 192 3.23 4.41 -2.36
N ALA A 193 1.96 4.82 -2.28
CA ALA A 193 1.31 5.69 -3.24
C ALA A 193 1.66 7.16 -2.94
N PRO A 194 1.48 8.06 -3.91
CA PRO A 194 1.76 9.49 -3.73
C PRO A 194 0.77 10.17 -2.77
N ASP A 195 -0.41 9.59 -2.54
CA ASP A 195 -1.36 10.09 -1.56
C ASP A 195 -1.05 9.62 -0.14
N GLY A 196 0.06 8.89 0.10
CA GLY A 196 0.44 8.39 1.43
C GLY A 196 -0.09 6.99 1.77
N TYR A 197 -0.98 6.43 0.94
CA TYR A 197 -1.41 5.05 1.15
C TYR A 197 -0.23 4.08 1.01
N SER A 198 -0.12 3.12 1.93
CA SER A 198 0.98 2.16 1.94
C SER A 198 0.54 0.76 2.34
N ILE A 199 1.27 -0.24 1.81
CA ILE A 199 1.05 -1.67 2.09
C ILE A 199 2.39 -2.39 2.21
N ASP A 200 2.44 -3.38 3.10
CA ASP A 200 3.57 -4.30 3.22
C ASP A 200 3.41 -5.58 2.39
N TYR A 201 4.53 -6.02 1.83
CA TYR A 201 4.67 -7.29 1.12
C TYR A 201 5.82 -8.06 1.75
N ASP A 202 5.58 -9.32 2.12
CA ASP A 202 6.61 -10.12 2.79
C ASP A 202 7.64 -10.69 1.78
N LEU A 203 8.74 -11.24 2.29
CA LEU A 203 9.73 -11.90 1.43
C LEU A 203 9.16 -13.02 0.56
N LYS A 204 8.08 -13.68 1.00
CA LYS A 204 7.43 -14.73 0.23
C LYS A 204 6.68 -14.13 -0.96
N ASP A 205 6.08 -12.95 -0.82
CA ASP A 205 5.43 -12.21 -1.90
C ASP A 205 6.44 -11.84 -2.99
N ILE A 206 7.68 -11.57 -2.58
CA ILE A 206 8.78 -11.18 -3.49
C ILE A 206 9.41 -12.42 -4.14
N ASN A 207 9.78 -13.43 -3.35
CA ASN A 207 10.67 -14.51 -3.78
C ASN A 207 9.95 -15.70 -4.43
N GLU A 208 8.63 -15.83 -4.21
CA GLU A 208 7.87 -16.97 -4.71
C GLU A 208 6.78 -16.55 -5.69
N PRO A 209 6.53 -17.36 -6.74
CA PRO A 209 5.36 -17.16 -7.57
C PRO A 209 4.09 -17.36 -6.74
N PHE A 210 3.04 -16.67 -7.15
CA PHE A 210 1.69 -16.86 -6.62
C PHE A 210 1.04 -18.07 -7.29
N PRO A 211 0.05 -18.70 -6.65
CA PRO A 211 -0.72 -19.75 -7.29
C PRO A 211 -1.45 -19.24 -8.53
N LYS A 212 -1.62 -20.13 -9.52
CA LYS A 212 -2.44 -19.85 -10.69
C LYS A 212 -3.91 -19.75 -10.28
N GLY A 213 -4.53 -18.61 -10.56
CA GLY A 213 -5.97 -18.44 -10.48
C GLY A 213 -6.71 -19.30 -11.52
N VAL A 214 -8.03 -19.42 -11.34
CA VAL A 214 -8.93 -20.05 -12.32
C VAL A 214 -9.66 -18.93 -13.05
N PHE A 215 -9.74 -19.03 -14.38
CA PHE A 215 -10.54 -18.09 -15.17
C PHE A 215 -11.99 -18.53 -15.18
N TYR A 216 -12.91 -17.59 -14.96
CA TYR A 216 -14.36 -17.81 -15.08
C TYR A 216 -14.87 -16.88 -16.16
N ALA A 217 -15.56 -17.40 -17.17
CA ALA A 217 -16.16 -16.61 -18.24
C ALA A 217 -17.53 -16.05 -17.86
N GLU A 218 -18.05 -16.37 -16.67
CA GLU A 218 -19.31 -15.89 -16.12
C GLU A 218 -19.09 -15.27 -14.72
N PRO A 219 -20.01 -14.41 -14.23
CA PRO A 219 -21.22 -13.93 -14.89
C PRO A 219 -20.95 -12.72 -15.80
N ARG A 220 -21.07 -12.91 -17.13
CA ARG A 220 -20.85 -11.85 -18.13
C ARG A 220 -22.08 -10.99 -18.38
N SER A 221 -23.27 -11.51 -18.09
CA SER A 221 -24.49 -10.86 -18.55
C SER A 221 -25.71 -11.25 -17.74
N PHE A 222 -26.18 -10.27 -16.97
CA PHE A 222 -27.57 -10.08 -16.64
C PHE A 222 -27.80 -8.58 -16.84
N GLU A 223 -28.17 -8.18 -18.06
CA GLU A 223 -28.31 -6.78 -18.47
C GLU A 223 -28.91 -5.91 -17.36
N GLY A 224 -28.19 -4.84 -16.99
CA GLY A 224 -28.67 -3.82 -16.05
C GLY A 224 -28.88 -4.27 -14.60
N SER A 225 -28.43 -5.47 -14.20
CA SER A 225 -28.58 -5.95 -12.82
C SER A 225 -27.22 -6.10 -12.12
N GLU A 226 -27.19 -5.94 -10.79
CA GLU A 226 -26.04 -6.25 -9.92
C GLU A 226 -25.54 -7.71 -10.07
N ARG A 227 -26.20 -8.52 -10.91
CA ARG A 227 -25.78 -9.88 -11.21
C ARG A 227 -24.66 -9.97 -12.25
N ALA A 228 -24.49 -8.97 -13.13
CA ALA A 228 -23.31 -8.85 -13.99
C ALA A 228 -22.30 -7.89 -13.36
N PHE A 229 -21.30 -8.44 -12.69
CA PHE A 229 -20.34 -7.67 -11.91
C PHE A 229 -18.89 -7.93 -12.31
N VAL A 230 -18.63 -8.80 -13.31
CA VAL A 230 -17.25 -9.10 -13.73
C VAL A 230 -16.95 -8.44 -15.07
N LYS A 231 -15.90 -7.63 -15.11
CA LYS A 231 -15.36 -7.07 -16.35
C LYS A 231 -14.24 -7.96 -16.88
N TYR A 232 -14.10 -7.98 -18.19
CA TYR A 232 -13.15 -8.82 -18.90
C TYR A 232 -12.32 -7.97 -19.86
N PRO A 233 -11.06 -8.34 -20.12
CA PRO A 233 -10.29 -7.68 -21.16
C PRO A 233 -10.90 -8.00 -22.52
N GLU A 234 -10.79 -7.07 -23.47
CA GLU A 234 -11.28 -7.27 -24.84
C GLU A 234 -10.66 -8.52 -25.48
N ASN A 235 -9.37 -8.75 -25.19
CA ASN A 235 -8.61 -9.87 -25.72
C ASN A 235 -8.05 -10.72 -24.57
N LEU A 236 -8.39 -12.02 -24.57
CA LEU A 236 -7.82 -12.98 -23.62
C LEU A 236 -6.48 -13.52 -24.14
N PRO A 237 -5.47 -13.69 -23.27
CA PRO A 237 -4.24 -14.36 -23.65
C PRO A 237 -4.47 -15.79 -24.17
N PRO A 238 -3.59 -16.30 -25.06
CA PRO A 238 -3.70 -17.66 -25.58
C PRO A 238 -3.77 -18.72 -24.47
N GLY A 239 -4.65 -19.70 -24.65
CA GLY A 239 -4.80 -20.83 -23.72
C GLY A 239 -5.69 -20.57 -22.51
N VAL A 240 -6.22 -19.37 -22.33
CA VAL A 240 -7.23 -19.08 -21.29
C VAL A 240 -8.57 -19.71 -21.71
N LYS A 241 -9.14 -20.56 -20.84
CA LYS A 241 -10.43 -21.22 -21.04
C LYS A 241 -11.27 -21.15 -19.78
N ASP A 242 -12.59 -21.09 -19.94
CA ASP A 242 -13.52 -21.07 -18.82
C ASP A 242 -13.27 -22.25 -17.85
N ARG A 243 -13.31 -21.96 -16.55
CA ARG A 243 -13.11 -22.89 -15.43
C ARG A 243 -11.79 -23.65 -15.46
N THR A 244 -10.77 -23.09 -16.11
CA THR A 244 -9.42 -23.66 -16.12
C THR A 244 -8.41 -22.72 -15.47
N LYS A 245 -7.29 -23.28 -15.00
CA LYS A 245 -6.19 -22.48 -14.47
C LYS A 245 -5.68 -21.53 -15.55
N ILE A 246 -5.52 -20.27 -15.19
CA ILE A 246 -4.87 -19.27 -16.04
C ILE A 246 -3.46 -19.78 -16.40
N PRO A 247 -3.06 -19.81 -17.68
CA PRO A 247 -1.81 -20.45 -18.08
C PRO A 247 -0.55 -19.84 -17.45
N THR A 248 -0.50 -18.52 -17.32
CA THR A 248 0.66 -17.79 -16.77
C THR A 248 0.82 -18.04 -15.27
N VAL A 249 2.07 -18.15 -14.82
CA VAL A 249 2.41 -18.16 -13.38
C VAL A 249 2.49 -16.71 -12.89
N PRO A 250 1.62 -16.27 -11.97
CA PRO A 250 1.60 -14.88 -11.54
C PRO A 250 2.69 -14.58 -10.50
N TRP A 251 3.18 -13.34 -10.50
CA TRP A 251 4.16 -12.81 -9.55
C TRP A 251 3.70 -11.46 -8.98
N LEU A 252 4.34 -11.01 -7.90
CA LEU A 252 4.25 -9.62 -7.48
C LEU A 252 4.91 -8.75 -8.56
N LEU A 253 4.14 -7.80 -9.10
CA LEU A 253 4.48 -7.11 -10.34
C LEU A 253 4.37 -5.60 -10.15
N LEU A 254 5.40 -4.86 -10.55
CA LEU A 254 5.31 -3.42 -10.78
C LEU A 254 4.83 -3.22 -12.22
N ALA A 255 3.51 -3.15 -12.38
CA ALA A 255 2.84 -2.98 -13.66
C ALA A 255 2.95 -1.55 -14.17
N TYR A 256 3.07 -1.38 -15.49
CA TYR A 256 3.01 -0.11 -16.19
C TYR A 256 2.08 -0.14 -17.42
N GLU A 257 1.48 -1.30 -17.70
CA GLU A 257 0.45 -1.49 -18.71
C GLU A 257 -0.72 -2.32 -18.13
N ARG A 258 -1.94 -1.96 -18.54
CA ARG A 258 -3.21 -2.67 -18.30
C ARG A 258 -3.87 -2.93 -19.66
N ASP A 259 -4.19 -4.20 -19.91
CA ASP A 259 -4.91 -4.64 -21.12
C ASP A 259 -4.28 -4.14 -22.44
N GLY A 260 -2.95 -4.07 -22.46
CA GLY A 260 -2.16 -3.62 -23.61
C GLY A 260 -2.00 -2.10 -23.75
N LEU A 261 -2.59 -1.32 -22.83
CA LEU A 261 -2.48 0.13 -22.79
C LEU A 261 -1.61 0.59 -21.60
N PRO A 262 -0.86 1.69 -21.72
CA PRO A 262 -0.19 2.29 -20.58
C PRO A 262 -1.19 2.63 -19.46
N LEU A 263 -0.79 2.46 -18.20
CA LEU A 263 -1.63 2.85 -17.08
C LEU A 263 -1.89 4.37 -17.08
N ASP A 264 -3.15 4.75 -16.88
CA ASP A 264 -3.53 6.15 -16.70
C ASP A 264 -2.80 6.74 -15.50
N PRO A 265 -2.00 7.81 -15.65
CA PRO A 265 -1.22 8.39 -14.56
C PRO A 265 -2.10 8.77 -13.37
N SER A 266 -1.61 8.47 -12.16
CA SER A 266 -2.31 8.84 -10.94
C SER A 266 -2.33 10.35 -10.77
N SER A 267 -3.44 10.90 -10.30
CA SER A 267 -3.57 12.33 -10.06
C SER A 267 -4.50 12.62 -8.89
N TYR A 268 -4.35 13.79 -8.28
CA TYR A 268 -5.34 14.29 -7.32
C TYR A 268 -6.61 14.72 -8.03
N GLU A 269 -7.73 14.14 -7.63
CA GLU A 269 -9.03 14.67 -7.97
C GLU A 269 -9.28 15.96 -7.17
N LYS A 270 -9.44 17.07 -7.89
CA LYS A 270 -9.80 18.35 -7.28
C LYS A 270 -11.19 18.25 -6.65
N GLY A 271 -11.29 18.61 -5.37
CA GLY A 271 -12.56 18.71 -4.64
C GLY A 271 -12.84 17.52 -3.70
N THR A 272 -12.44 16.30 -4.09
CA THR A 272 -12.59 15.11 -3.22
C THR A 272 -11.31 14.78 -2.47
N GLY A 273 -10.14 15.20 -3.00
CA GLY A 273 -8.83 14.82 -2.46
C GLY A 273 -8.44 13.37 -2.73
N ARG A 274 -9.26 12.62 -3.47
CA ARG A 274 -9.03 11.20 -3.77
C ARG A 274 -8.06 11.02 -4.94
N LEU A 275 -7.40 9.87 -4.94
CA LEU A 275 -6.56 9.43 -6.05
C LEU A 275 -7.40 8.92 -7.22
N THR A 276 -7.18 9.50 -8.39
CA THR A 276 -7.68 9.00 -9.70
C THR A 276 -6.51 8.46 -10.52
N GLY A 277 -6.77 7.63 -11.54
CA GLY A 277 -5.72 6.94 -12.31
C GLY A 277 -5.01 5.84 -11.51
N GLU A 278 -4.30 4.92 -12.16
CA GLU A 278 -3.61 3.82 -11.47
C GLU A 278 -2.10 3.77 -11.70
N GLY A 279 -1.60 4.59 -12.63
CA GLY A 279 -0.22 4.62 -13.11
C GLY A 279 0.62 5.79 -12.57
N PRO A 280 1.79 6.07 -13.18
CA PRO A 280 2.37 5.34 -14.31
C PRO A 280 2.82 3.93 -13.93
N PHE A 281 2.92 3.65 -12.63
CA PHE A 281 3.14 2.31 -12.10
C PHE A 281 2.06 1.93 -11.10
N ARG A 282 1.67 0.65 -11.11
CA ARG A 282 0.83 0.03 -10.11
C ARG A 282 1.55 -1.20 -9.57
N LEU A 283 1.66 -1.33 -8.26
CA LEU A 283 2.09 -2.59 -7.68
C LEU A 283 0.87 -3.52 -7.57
N VAL A 284 0.91 -4.66 -8.27
CA VAL A 284 -0.20 -5.61 -8.31
C VAL A 284 0.18 -6.92 -7.62
N LYS A 285 -0.66 -7.33 -6.67
CA LYS A 285 -0.52 -8.57 -5.90
C LYS A 285 -1.59 -9.58 -6.35
N PRO A 286 -1.19 -10.74 -6.87
CA PRO A 286 -2.13 -11.84 -7.11
C PRO A 286 -2.71 -12.40 -5.82
N GLN A 287 -3.85 -13.08 -5.93
CA GLN A 287 -4.40 -13.87 -4.84
C GLN A 287 -3.36 -14.92 -4.41
N ARG A 288 -3.11 -14.98 -3.11
CA ARG A 288 -2.13 -15.88 -2.49
C ARG A 288 -2.81 -17.01 -1.75
N ASP A 289 -3.94 -16.73 -1.10
CA ASP A 289 -4.49 -17.73 -0.21
C ASP A 289 -5.17 -18.88 -0.97
N ILE A 290 -4.79 -20.08 -0.56
CA ILE A 290 -5.26 -21.37 -1.05
C ILE A 290 -5.65 -22.24 0.15
N ARG A 291 -5.26 -21.84 1.38
CA ARG A 291 -5.33 -22.64 2.58
C ARG A 291 -6.45 -22.08 3.46
N GLY A 292 -7.53 -22.84 3.59
CA GLY A 292 -8.70 -22.45 4.39
C GLY A 292 -9.92 -22.11 3.54
N ASP A 293 -9.70 -21.73 2.28
CA ASP A 293 -10.77 -21.61 1.29
C ASP A 293 -11.02 -22.98 0.61
N ARG A 294 -12.29 -23.41 0.56
CA ARG A 294 -12.71 -24.60 -0.19
C ARG A 294 -12.53 -24.44 -1.70
N MET A 295 -12.38 -23.22 -2.21
CA MET A 295 -12.33 -22.90 -3.64
C MET A 295 -10.92 -22.60 -4.19
N LYS A 296 -9.85 -22.56 -3.37
CA LYS A 296 -8.48 -22.16 -3.78
C LYS A 296 -8.51 -20.74 -4.42
N PRO A 297 -7.49 -20.12 -5.08
CA PRO A 297 -7.56 -18.70 -5.47
C PRO A 297 -8.94 -18.36 -6.03
N GLY A 298 -9.57 -17.36 -5.41
CA GLY A 298 -11.01 -17.19 -5.43
C GLY A 298 -11.57 -17.02 -6.84
N ARG A 299 -12.84 -17.39 -7.01
CA ARG A 299 -13.62 -16.93 -8.17
C ARG A 299 -14.05 -15.47 -7.94
N PRO A 300 -14.47 -14.73 -8.97
CA PRO A 300 -15.14 -13.45 -8.77
C PRO A 300 -16.35 -13.61 -7.84
N ASP A 301 -16.63 -12.62 -7.01
CA ASP A 301 -17.80 -12.55 -6.14
C ASP A 301 -18.35 -11.11 -6.01
N ARG A 302 -19.64 -10.98 -5.68
CA ARG A 302 -20.26 -9.65 -5.57
C ARG A 302 -19.71 -8.86 -4.39
N SER A 303 -19.88 -7.55 -4.45
CA SER A 303 -19.64 -6.66 -3.31
C SER A 303 -20.38 -7.13 -2.06
N GLN A 304 -19.76 -6.93 -0.89
CA GLN A 304 -20.43 -7.08 0.41
C GLN A 304 -21.68 -6.17 0.54
N MET A 305 -21.75 -5.11 -0.27
CA MET A 305 -22.88 -4.17 -0.28
C MET A 305 -24.02 -4.61 -1.22
N SER A 306 -23.80 -5.61 -2.08
CA SER A 306 -24.80 -6.09 -3.04
C SER A 306 -25.88 -6.94 -2.37
N LYS A 307 -27.04 -7.05 -3.02
CA LYS A 307 -28.07 -7.99 -2.60
C LYS A 307 -27.57 -9.43 -2.74
N MET A 308 -27.99 -10.30 -1.81
CA MET A 308 -27.80 -11.74 -1.92
C MET A 308 -28.76 -12.35 -2.96
N TYR A 309 -28.23 -13.13 -3.90
CA TYR A 309 -28.97 -13.73 -5.00
C TYR A 309 -29.04 -15.26 -4.97
N GLU A 310 -28.22 -15.91 -4.15
CA GLU A 310 -28.12 -17.37 -3.98
C GLU A 310 -27.79 -18.13 -5.28
N ASP A 311 -27.23 -17.43 -6.27
CA ASP A 311 -26.86 -17.98 -7.58
C ASP A 311 -25.41 -18.53 -7.61
N GLY A 312 -24.78 -18.59 -6.44
CA GLY A 312 -23.41 -19.01 -6.29
C GLY A 312 -22.39 -17.95 -6.68
N TRP A 313 -22.77 -16.68 -6.82
CA TRP A 313 -21.86 -15.55 -7.05
C TRP A 313 -21.82 -14.48 -5.96
N ASP A 314 -22.58 -14.68 -4.88
CA ASP A 314 -22.62 -13.76 -3.74
C ASP A 314 -21.26 -13.62 -3.04
N PHE A 315 -21.12 -12.51 -2.32
CA PHE A 315 -19.93 -12.17 -1.53
C PHE A 315 -19.52 -13.30 -0.58
N VAL A 316 -18.23 -13.64 -0.58
CA VAL A 316 -17.66 -14.65 0.31
C VAL A 316 -16.59 -13.99 1.19
N PRO A 317 -16.87 -13.72 2.48
CA PRO A 317 -15.94 -13.01 3.37
C PRO A 317 -14.56 -13.67 3.54
N GLY A 318 -14.47 -14.99 3.31
CA GLY A 318 -13.22 -15.76 3.43
C GLY A 318 -12.39 -15.88 2.15
N MET A 319 -12.87 -15.33 1.02
CA MET A 319 -12.09 -15.29 -0.21
C MET A 319 -11.01 -14.20 -0.14
N ASP A 320 -9.90 -14.42 -0.86
CA ASP A 320 -8.83 -13.44 -0.99
C ASP A 320 -9.27 -12.32 -1.95
N HIS A 321 -9.60 -11.13 -1.43
CA HIS A 321 -9.91 -9.92 -2.21
C HIS A 321 -8.65 -9.09 -2.44
N ASN A 322 -7.94 -9.39 -3.53
CA ASN A 322 -6.57 -8.92 -3.72
C ASN A 322 -6.42 -7.46 -4.17
N ALA A 323 -7.49 -6.81 -4.66
CA ALA A 323 -7.39 -5.45 -5.16
C ALA A 323 -7.00 -4.44 -4.07
N GLY A 324 -7.46 -4.66 -2.84
CA GLY A 324 -7.07 -3.85 -1.67
C GLY A 324 -5.61 -4.07 -1.25
N ALA A 325 -4.96 -5.13 -1.75
CA ALA A 325 -3.55 -5.41 -1.52
C ALA A 325 -2.64 -4.86 -2.64
N CYS A 326 -3.16 -3.99 -3.51
CA CYS A 326 -2.44 -3.38 -4.63
C CYS A 326 -2.28 -1.86 -4.43
N ILE A 327 -1.19 -1.29 -4.93
CA ILE A 327 -0.89 0.14 -4.80
C ILE A 327 -1.00 0.83 -6.15
N ARG A 328 -1.99 1.71 -6.31
CA ARG A 328 -2.12 2.63 -7.44
C ARG A 328 -1.08 3.75 -7.31
N GLY A 329 -0.44 4.14 -8.41
CA GLY A 329 0.61 5.16 -8.39
C GLY A 329 1.82 4.74 -7.54
N ALA A 330 2.19 3.47 -7.56
CA ALA A 330 3.35 2.99 -6.80
C ALA A 330 4.62 3.76 -7.23
N CYS A 331 5.19 4.55 -6.31
CA CYS A 331 6.32 5.43 -6.63
C CYS A 331 7.50 5.28 -5.68
N VAL A 332 7.29 4.71 -4.50
CA VAL A 332 8.33 4.54 -3.49
C VAL A 332 8.25 3.14 -2.89
N ILE A 333 9.40 2.50 -2.73
CA ILE A 333 9.56 1.17 -2.16
C ILE A 333 10.59 1.25 -1.03
N ARG A 334 10.14 1.11 0.21
CA ARG A 334 11.02 0.94 1.38
C ARG A 334 11.37 -0.52 1.54
N ILE A 335 12.63 -0.80 1.79
CA ILE A 335 13.11 -2.12 2.18
C ILE A 335 13.04 -2.29 3.70
N ASN A 336 12.32 -3.32 4.16
CA ASN A 336 12.06 -3.53 5.58
C ASN A 336 12.96 -4.59 6.21
N PRO A 337 13.34 -4.45 7.49
CA PRO A 337 13.19 -3.24 8.29
C PRO A 337 14.21 -2.18 7.85
N MET A 338 13.98 -0.92 8.25
CA MET A 338 14.97 0.15 8.07
C MET A 338 16.34 -0.24 8.65
N PRO A 339 17.44 0.22 8.04
CA PRO A 339 18.76 0.08 8.63
C PRO A 339 18.87 0.99 9.86
N GLU A 340 19.45 0.48 10.95
CA GLU A 340 19.65 1.24 12.19
C GLU A 340 20.52 2.48 11.93
N GLY A 341 20.18 3.59 12.57
CA GLY A 341 20.92 4.85 12.46
C GLY A 341 20.71 5.60 11.14
N TYR A 342 19.66 5.29 10.39
CA TYR A 342 19.28 5.99 9.18
C TYR A 342 17.86 6.53 9.28
N GLU A 343 17.65 7.67 8.66
CA GLU A 343 16.35 8.26 8.43
C GLU A 343 15.72 7.76 7.14
N GLU A 344 14.39 7.73 7.08
CA GLU A 344 13.66 7.45 5.84
C GLU A 344 13.93 8.50 4.75
N TYR A 345 13.83 8.07 3.51
CA TYR A 345 13.81 8.99 2.38
C TYR A 345 12.58 9.89 2.49
N ASP A 346 12.73 11.21 2.39
CA ASP A 346 11.57 12.11 2.30
C ASP A 346 11.09 12.19 0.84
N TRP A 347 10.06 11.40 0.52
CA TRP A 347 9.53 11.32 -0.84
C TRP A 347 8.59 12.45 -1.24
N LYS A 348 8.42 13.49 -0.40
CA LYS A 348 7.60 14.67 -0.69
C LYS A 348 6.22 14.37 -1.31
N ASN A 349 5.53 13.37 -0.76
CA ASN A 349 4.25 12.84 -1.22
C ASN A 349 4.26 12.32 -2.66
N GLY A 350 5.40 11.93 -3.23
CA GLY A 350 5.49 11.08 -4.43
C GLY A 350 4.98 11.66 -5.76
N TRP A 351 4.21 12.76 -5.79
CA TRP A 351 3.61 13.31 -7.01
C TRP A 351 4.62 13.70 -8.09
N PRO A 352 5.79 14.31 -7.76
CA PRO A 352 6.83 14.53 -8.76
C PRO A 352 7.31 13.21 -9.38
N LEU A 353 7.42 12.13 -8.61
CA LEU A 353 7.84 10.82 -9.11
C LEU A 353 6.82 10.22 -10.09
N ILE A 354 5.53 10.45 -9.86
CA ILE A 354 4.46 10.07 -10.80
C ILE A 354 4.63 10.83 -12.13
N GLY A 355 4.80 12.15 -12.08
CA GLY A 355 4.97 12.97 -13.27
C GLY A 355 6.25 12.64 -14.05
N GLU A 356 7.33 12.35 -13.33
CA GLU A 356 8.64 12.00 -13.89
C GLU A 356 8.77 10.52 -14.26
N LYS A 357 7.75 9.70 -13.96
CA LYS A 357 7.75 8.24 -14.15
C LYS A 357 8.98 7.57 -13.51
N LYS A 358 9.21 7.89 -12.24
CA LYS A 358 10.30 7.35 -11.42
C LYS A 358 9.76 6.47 -10.31
N VAL A 359 10.55 5.46 -9.95
CA VAL A 359 10.39 4.69 -8.73
C VAL A 359 11.62 4.85 -7.87
N VAL A 360 11.41 5.14 -6.59
CA VAL A 360 12.47 5.24 -5.58
C VAL A 360 12.49 3.95 -4.77
N ILE A 361 13.68 3.39 -4.58
CA ILE A 361 13.93 2.23 -3.71
C ILE A 361 14.93 2.65 -2.65
N TYR A 362 14.60 2.52 -1.37
CA TYR A 362 15.49 2.93 -0.29
C TYR A 362 15.45 1.97 0.91
N GLY A 363 16.48 2.03 1.75
CA GLY A 363 16.54 1.29 3.00
C GLY A 363 17.60 0.19 3.01
N ARG A 364 17.37 -0.86 3.80
CA ARG A 364 18.36 -1.91 4.07
C ARG A 364 18.77 -2.61 2.78
N GLY A 365 20.07 -2.88 2.63
CA GLY A 365 20.59 -3.63 1.49
C GLY A 365 20.70 -2.83 0.18
N VAL A 366 20.24 -1.58 0.14
CA VAL A 366 20.47 -0.63 -0.97
C VAL A 366 21.91 -0.09 -0.88
N ARG A 367 22.61 0.03 -2.01
CA ARG A 367 24.01 0.49 -2.09
C ARG A 367 24.27 1.44 -3.23
#